data_AF-L8M1G0-F1
#
_entry.id   AF-L8M1G0-F1
#
_cell.length_a   1.000
_cell.length_b   1.000
_cell.length_c   1.000
_cell.angle_alpha   90.00
_cell.angle_beta   90.00
_cell.angle_gamma   90.00
#
_symmetry.space_group_name_H-M   'P 1'
#
loop_
_entity.id
_entity.type
_entity.pdbx_description
1 polymer ?
#
loop_
_entity_poly.entity_id
_entity_poly.type
_entity_poly.pdbx_seq_one_letter_code
_entity_poly.pdbx_strand_id
1 'polypeptide(L)'
;MKYKEFFKIVSFVYLLSFRTYSLYIDWRKIMSFSMIGTQRSGSNLLRLMINQIDGLAAPHPPHILKRLMPLVGNYGDLQNKANFRVLVDDVCRLVELNPVVWEGVILDREDVFNRCQDNSLVAVFSSVYD
;
A
#
# COMPACT_ATOMS: atom_id res chain seq x y z
N MET A 1 13.64 8.30 54.81
CA MET A 1 12.47 8.66 53.98
C MET A 1 12.75 9.71 52.88
N LYS A 2 14.01 9.89 52.41
CA LYS A 2 14.35 10.91 51.38
C LYS A 2 14.82 10.37 50.02
N TYR A 3 15.12 9.07 49.89
CA TYR A 3 15.64 8.48 48.65
C TYR A 3 14.58 7.92 47.70
N LYS A 4 13.40 7.51 48.20
CA LYS A 4 12.30 6.98 47.35
C LYS A 4 11.63 8.05 46.50
N GLU A 5 11.56 9.29 46.99
CA GLU A 5 10.98 10.43 46.25
C GLU A 5 11.93 10.93 45.15
N PHE A 6 13.24 10.89 45.37
CA PHE A 6 14.23 11.27 44.36
C PHE A 6 14.21 10.33 43.14
N PHE A 7 14.01 9.02 43.35
CA PHE A 7 13.93 8.05 42.26
C PHE A 7 12.64 8.22 41.42
N LYS A 8 11.53 8.62 42.04
CA LYS A 8 10.29 8.96 41.32
C LYS A 8 10.46 10.21 40.45
N ILE A 9 11.16 11.23 40.94
CA ILE A 9 11.39 12.48 40.22
C ILE A 9 12.30 12.24 39.01
N VAL A 10 13.39 11.49 39.17
CA VAL A 10 14.30 11.16 38.05
C VAL A 10 13.59 10.30 36.99
N SER A 11 12.77 9.34 37.40
CA SER A 11 11.99 8.50 36.47
C SER A 11 10.90 9.30 35.72
N PHE A 12 10.29 10.28 36.38
CA PHE A 12 9.29 11.17 35.76
C PHE A 12 9.90 12.15 34.75
N VAL A 13 11.11 12.66 35.01
CA VAL A 13 11.83 13.56 34.07
C VAL A 13 12.27 12.81 32.81
N TYR A 14 12.72 11.55 32.91
CA TYR A 14 13.02 10.73 31.73
C TYR A 14 11.78 10.38 30.90
N LEU A 15 10.64 10.10 31.56
CA LEU A 15 9.36 9.86 30.89
C LEU A 15 8.82 11.10 30.17
N LEU A 16 9.03 12.29 30.72
CA LEU A 16 8.64 13.55 30.07
C LEU A 16 9.56 13.93 28.90
N SER A 17 10.87 13.65 29.00
CA SER A 17 11.82 13.93 27.91
C SER A 17 11.58 13.03 26.68
N PHE A 18 11.19 11.76 26.87
CA PHE A 18 10.81 10.89 25.75
C PHE A 18 9.49 11.28 25.08
N ARG A 19 8.61 12.01 25.79
CA ARG A 19 7.29 12.38 25.27
C ARG A 19 7.31 13.63 24.38
N THR A 20 8.33 14.48 24.51
CA THR A 20 8.45 15.70 23.71
C THR A 20 9.16 15.52 22.37
N TYR A 21 9.99 14.48 22.19
CA TYR A 21 10.58 14.16 20.88
C TYR A 21 9.64 13.36 19.96
N SER A 22 8.52 12.85 20.48
CA SER A 22 7.53 12.08 19.73
C SER A 22 6.56 12.94 18.89
N LEU A 23 6.73 14.27 18.89
CA LEU A 23 5.77 15.23 18.32
C LEU A 23 6.11 15.79 16.92
N TYR A 24 7.13 15.27 16.23
CA TYR A 24 7.52 15.75 14.88
C TYR A 24 7.69 14.65 13.82
N ILE A 25 7.06 13.50 14.04
CA ILE A 25 6.90 12.48 12.99
C ILE A 25 5.40 12.39 12.74
N ASP A 26 4.98 12.81 11.54
CA ASP A 26 3.63 12.52 11.07
C ASP A 26 3.54 11.01 10.81
N TRP A 27 3.08 10.28 11.83
CA TRP A 27 2.91 8.83 11.79
C TRP A 27 1.86 8.35 10.77
N ARG A 28 1.19 9.26 10.06
CA ARG A 28 0.15 8.92 9.07
C ARG A 28 0.65 8.94 7.63
N LYS A 29 1.91 9.29 7.38
CA LYS A 29 2.43 9.25 6.01
C LYS A 29 2.80 7.81 5.64
N ILE A 30 1.82 7.09 5.10
CA ILE A 30 2.04 5.82 4.43
C ILE A 30 3.00 6.10 3.27
N MET A 31 4.19 5.49 3.31
CA MET A 31 5.21 5.65 2.30
C MET A 31 5.22 4.40 1.43
N SER A 32 4.72 4.53 0.20
CA SER A 32 4.87 3.50 -0.83
C SER A 32 6.23 3.65 -1.51
N PHE A 33 6.84 2.52 -1.85
CA PHE A 33 8.01 2.48 -2.73
C PHE A 33 7.80 1.40 -3.78
N SER A 34 8.35 1.62 -4.97
CA SER A 34 8.24 0.67 -6.08
C SER A 34 9.63 0.17 -6.46
N MET A 35 9.76 -1.15 -6.61
CA MET A 35 11.01 -1.78 -7.04
C MET A 35 10.96 -2.08 -8.53
N ILE A 36 11.93 -1.57 -9.28
CA ILE A 36 12.09 -1.86 -10.70
C ILE A 36 13.34 -2.71 -10.88
N GLY A 37 13.21 -3.81 -11.63
CA GLY A 37 14.33 -4.69 -11.94
C GLY A 37 14.03 -5.53 -13.17
N THR A 38 15.09 -6.03 -13.81
CA THR A 38 14.98 -6.98 -14.91
C THR A 38 14.57 -8.36 -14.41
N GLN A 39 14.11 -9.22 -15.32
CA GLN A 39 13.77 -10.59 -14.97
C GLN A 39 15.00 -11.32 -14.39
N ARG A 40 14.80 -12.07 -13.30
CA ARG A 40 15.84 -12.82 -12.56
C ARG A 40 16.95 -11.95 -11.93
N SER A 41 16.68 -10.68 -11.65
CA SER A 41 17.56 -9.79 -10.88
C SER A 41 17.61 -10.07 -9.37
N GLY A 42 16.78 -10.99 -8.87
CA GLY A 42 16.63 -11.26 -7.43
C GLY A 42 15.56 -10.41 -6.74
N SER A 43 14.78 -9.61 -7.47
CA SER A 43 13.70 -8.78 -6.93
C SER A 43 12.64 -9.55 -6.13
N ASN A 44 12.35 -10.80 -6.52
CA ASN A 44 11.44 -11.66 -5.75
C ASN A 44 12.03 -12.10 -4.39
N LEU A 45 13.34 -12.34 -4.31
CA LEU A 45 13.97 -12.64 -3.02
C LEU A 45 13.98 -11.40 -2.12
N LEU A 46 14.31 -10.24 -2.70
CA LEU A 46 14.31 -8.97 -1.98
C LEU A 46 12.94 -8.63 -1.39
N ARG A 47 11.84 -8.77 -2.16
CA ARG A 47 10.49 -8.52 -1.61
C ARG A 47 10.17 -9.45 -0.42
N LEU A 48 10.62 -10.71 -0.48
CA LEU A 48 10.35 -11.68 0.58
C LEU A 48 11.09 -11.29 1.85
N MET A 49 12.35 -10.85 1.74
CA MET A 49 13.13 -10.33 2.86
C MET A 49 12.46 -9.09 3.46
N ILE A 50 11.99 -8.14 2.63
CA ILE A 50 11.29 -6.94 3.10
C ILE A 50 9.99 -7.30 3.82
N ASN A 51 9.24 -8.28 3.31
CA ASN A 51 7.97 -8.72 3.91
C ASN A 51 8.14 -9.45 5.25
N GLN A 52 9.36 -9.68 5.74
CA GLN A 52 9.61 -10.19 7.10
C GLN A 52 9.80 -9.07 8.14
N ILE A 53 9.89 -7.81 7.70
CA ILE A 53 10.12 -6.68 8.58
C ILE A 53 8.77 -6.21 9.14
N ASP A 54 8.65 -6.20 10.46
CA ASP A 54 7.45 -5.70 11.15
C ASP A 54 7.12 -4.27 10.71
N GLY A 55 5.86 -4.05 10.31
CA GLY A 55 5.38 -2.75 9.83
C GLY A 55 5.64 -2.46 8.35
N LEU A 56 6.23 -3.38 7.58
CA LEU A 56 6.35 -3.30 6.13
C LEU A 56 5.54 -4.40 5.43
N ALA A 57 4.82 -4.02 4.36
CA ALA A 57 4.10 -4.95 3.50
C ALA A 57 4.74 -4.96 2.10
N ALA A 58 5.10 -6.15 1.61
CA ALA A 58 5.61 -6.37 0.25
C ALA A 58 4.96 -7.65 -0.34
N PRO A 59 3.62 -7.64 -0.53
CA PRO A 59 2.89 -8.81 -0.99
C PRO A 59 3.31 -9.21 -2.41
N HIS A 60 2.98 -10.45 -2.79
CA HIS A 60 3.25 -10.89 -4.16
C HIS A 60 2.43 -10.05 -5.16
N PRO A 61 3.05 -9.49 -6.22
CA PRO A 61 2.35 -8.62 -7.15
C PRO A 61 1.33 -9.42 -8.00
N PRO A 62 0.09 -8.96 -8.15
CA PRO A 62 -0.92 -9.57 -9.04
C PRO A 62 -0.64 -9.33 -10.53
N HIS A 63 0.43 -8.57 -10.85
CA HIS A 63 0.86 -8.25 -12.21
C HIS A 63 -0.24 -7.58 -13.06
N ILE A 64 -1.01 -6.66 -12.47
CA ILE A 64 -2.15 -5.96 -13.08
C ILE A 64 -1.83 -5.47 -14.49
N LEU A 65 -0.80 -4.64 -14.65
CA LEU A 65 -0.44 -4.08 -15.96
C LEU A 65 -0.08 -5.19 -16.97
N LYS A 66 0.68 -6.20 -16.57
CA LYS A 66 1.06 -7.30 -17.47
C LYS A 66 -0.17 -8.10 -17.94
N ARG A 67 -1.15 -8.31 -17.05
CA ARG A 67 -2.33 -9.13 -17.33
C ARG A 67 -3.41 -8.37 -18.10
N LEU A 68 -3.65 -7.10 -17.77
CA LEU A 68 -4.76 -6.33 -18.33
C LEU A 68 -4.36 -5.41 -19.48
N MET A 69 -3.10 -4.96 -19.60
CA MET A 69 -2.69 -4.07 -20.70
C MET A 69 -3.04 -4.63 -22.10
N PRO A 70 -2.86 -5.92 -22.40
CA PRO A 70 -3.27 -6.50 -23.69
C PRO A 70 -4.79 -6.54 -23.90
N LEU A 71 -5.57 -6.45 -22.82
CA LEU A 71 -7.03 -6.57 -22.81
C LEU A 71 -7.74 -5.21 -22.74
N VAL A 72 -7.02 -4.10 -22.48
CA VAL A 72 -7.61 -2.75 -22.32
C VAL A 72 -8.49 -2.36 -23.50
N GLY A 73 -8.10 -2.71 -24.72
CA GLY A 73 -8.88 -2.42 -25.92
C GLY A 73 -10.27 -3.09 -25.95
N ASN A 74 -10.47 -4.18 -25.20
CA ASN A 74 -11.73 -4.92 -25.17
C ASN A 74 -12.82 -4.24 -24.32
N TYR A 75 -12.44 -3.29 -23.47
CA TYR A 75 -13.40 -2.54 -22.64
C TYR A 75 -14.12 -1.44 -23.43
N GLY A 76 -13.68 -1.13 -24.66
CA GLY A 76 -14.18 -0.01 -25.44
C GLY A 76 -13.64 1.33 -24.97
N ASP A 77 -14.38 2.41 -25.23
CA ASP A 77 -13.98 3.76 -24.81
C ASP A 77 -14.05 3.90 -23.29
N LEU A 78 -12.90 4.07 -22.63
CA LEU A 78 -12.81 4.27 -21.19
C LEU A 78 -13.32 5.64 -20.74
N GLN A 79 -13.51 6.61 -21.63
CA GLN A 79 -14.19 7.86 -21.27
C GLN A 79 -15.67 7.63 -20.96
N ASN A 80 -16.24 6.51 -21.42
CA ASN A 80 -17.53 6.05 -20.94
C ASN A 80 -17.37 5.44 -19.53
N LYS A 81 -17.99 6.10 -18.54
CA LYS A 81 -17.96 5.68 -17.13
C LYS A 81 -18.42 4.24 -16.90
N ALA A 82 -19.34 3.71 -17.72
CA ALA A 82 -19.78 2.32 -17.59
C ALA A 82 -18.64 1.36 -17.94
N ASN A 83 -17.95 1.60 -19.05
CA ASN A 83 -16.80 0.80 -19.48
C ASN A 83 -15.65 0.88 -18.47
N PHE A 84 -15.38 2.09 -17.96
CA PHE A 84 -14.33 2.29 -16.95
C PHE A 84 -14.66 1.59 -15.63
N ARG A 85 -15.93 1.56 -15.20
CA ARG A 85 -16.34 0.77 -14.03
C ARG A 85 -16.10 -0.72 -14.19
N VAL A 86 -16.30 -1.27 -15.39
CA VAL A 86 -15.98 -2.68 -15.67
C VAL A 86 -14.47 -2.93 -15.56
N LEU A 87 -13.64 -2.02 -16.07
CA LEU A 87 -12.18 -2.10 -15.89
C LEU A 87 -11.79 -2.07 -14.40
N VAL A 88 -12.39 -1.17 -13.61
CA VAL A 88 -12.13 -1.07 -12.17
C VAL A 88 -12.52 -2.36 -11.45
N ASP A 89 -13.70 -2.91 -11.75
CA ASP A 89 -14.17 -4.17 -11.17
C ASP A 89 -13.21 -5.32 -11.49
N ASP A 90 -12.80 -5.47 -12.76
CA ASP A 90 -11.89 -6.53 -13.20
C ASP A 90 -10.50 -6.40 -12.55
N VAL A 91 -9.98 -5.18 -12.38
CA VAL A 91 -8.73 -4.97 -11.64
C VAL A 91 -8.89 -5.39 -10.18
N CYS A 92 -9.96 -4.96 -9.50
CA CYS A 92 -10.22 -5.34 -8.11
C CYS A 92 -10.34 -6.87 -7.99
N ARG A 93 -11.07 -7.49 -8.92
CA ARG A 93 -11.26 -8.94 -8.97
C ARG A 93 -9.96 -9.69 -9.21
N LEU A 94 -9.07 -9.15 -10.04
CA LEU A 94 -7.74 -9.71 -10.26
C LEU A 94 -6.90 -9.75 -8.98
N VAL A 95 -7.01 -8.72 -8.13
CA VAL A 95 -6.32 -8.68 -6.83
C VAL A 95 -6.97 -9.64 -5.84
N GLU A 96 -8.31 -9.63 -5.74
CA GLU A 96 -9.08 -10.53 -4.87
C GLU A 96 -8.81 -12.01 -5.17
N LEU A 97 -8.67 -12.36 -6.45
CA LEU A 97 -8.43 -13.74 -6.91
C LEU A 97 -6.93 -14.08 -7.02
N ASN A 98 -6.04 -13.23 -6.51
CA ASN A 98 -4.61 -13.50 -6.55
C ASN A 98 -4.28 -14.75 -5.69
N PRO A 99 -3.47 -15.70 -6.18
CA PRO A 99 -3.14 -16.91 -5.41
C PRO A 99 -2.50 -16.65 -4.05
N VAL A 100 -1.84 -15.49 -3.92
CA VAL A 100 -1.31 -15.00 -2.65
C VAL A 100 -2.19 -13.83 -2.22
N VAL A 101 -2.98 -14.07 -1.17
CA VAL A 101 -3.91 -13.08 -0.61
C VAL A 101 -3.13 -11.87 -0.11
N TRP A 102 -3.68 -10.69 -0.36
CA TRP A 102 -3.24 -9.45 0.27
C TRP A 102 -3.94 -9.32 1.62
N GLU A 103 -3.26 -9.67 2.71
CA GLU A 103 -3.83 -9.65 4.05
C GLU A 103 -4.28 -8.23 4.45
N GLY A 104 -5.49 -8.10 4.98
CA GLY A 104 -6.05 -6.83 5.43
C GLY A 104 -6.46 -5.86 4.31
N VAL A 105 -6.35 -6.24 3.04
CA VAL A 105 -6.77 -5.40 1.91
C VAL A 105 -8.19 -5.75 1.48
N ILE A 106 -9.09 -4.77 1.54
CA ILE A 106 -10.45 -4.86 1.01
C ILE A 106 -10.62 -3.70 0.02
N LEU A 107 -10.84 -4.02 -1.25
CA LEU A 107 -10.99 -3.03 -2.31
C LEU A 107 -12.46 -2.64 -2.48
N ASP A 108 -12.78 -1.37 -2.23
CA ASP A 108 -14.05 -0.76 -2.61
C ASP A 108 -13.92 -0.20 -4.04
N ARG A 109 -14.76 -0.70 -4.95
CA ARG A 109 -14.72 -0.32 -6.36
C ARG A 109 -15.09 1.14 -6.59
N GLU A 110 -16.03 1.69 -5.83
CA GLU A 110 -16.39 3.10 -5.98
C GLU A 110 -15.30 3.99 -5.38
N ASP A 111 -14.65 3.58 -4.29
CA ASP A 111 -13.47 4.30 -3.78
C ASP A 111 -12.33 4.30 -4.80
N VAL A 112 -11.97 3.13 -5.35
CA VAL A 112 -10.92 3.02 -6.38
C VAL A 112 -11.27 3.86 -7.61
N PHE A 113 -12.52 3.80 -8.07
CA PHE A 113 -12.99 4.62 -9.19
C PHE A 113 -12.84 6.11 -8.93
N ASN A 114 -13.21 6.57 -7.73
CA ASN A 114 -13.17 7.98 -7.36
C ASN A 114 -11.75 8.53 -7.12
N ARG A 115 -10.79 7.66 -6.77
CA ARG A 115 -9.38 8.03 -6.58
C ARG A 115 -8.58 8.12 -7.88
N CYS A 116 -9.11 7.59 -8.99
CA CYS A 116 -8.45 7.65 -10.30
C CYS A 116 -8.36 9.09 -10.81
N GLN A 117 -7.16 9.53 -11.19
CA GLN A 117 -6.93 10.88 -11.76
C GLN A 117 -7.44 11.01 -13.20
N ASP A 118 -7.46 9.90 -13.94
CA ASP A 118 -7.91 9.79 -15.32
C ASP A 118 -8.53 8.40 -15.59
N ASN A 119 -9.24 8.27 -16.71
CA ASN A 119 -9.88 7.02 -17.09
C ASN A 119 -8.90 6.09 -17.83
N SER A 120 -7.89 5.58 -17.12
CA SER A 120 -6.88 4.67 -17.67
C SER A 120 -6.55 3.50 -16.76
N LEU A 121 -6.04 2.40 -17.32
CA LEU A 121 -5.57 1.25 -16.53
C LEU A 121 -4.44 1.65 -15.55
N VAL A 122 -3.61 2.62 -15.92
CA VAL A 122 -2.52 3.10 -15.07
C VAL A 122 -3.09 3.83 -13.84
N ALA A 123 -4.16 4.61 -14.00
CA ALA A 123 -4.85 5.26 -12.89
C ALA A 123 -5.43 4.25 -11.89
N VAL A 124 -6.09 3.20 -12.40
CA VAL A 124 -6.66 2.14 -11.56
C VAL A 124 -5.55 1.37 -10.85
N PHE A 125 -4.46 1.04 -11.57
CA PHE A 125 -3.28 0.42 -10.97
C PHE A 125 -2.76 1.26 -9.79
N SER A 126 -2.50 2.55 -9.98
CA SER A 126 -2.01 3.42 -8.90
C SER A 126 -3.00 3.49 -7.73
N SER A 127 -4.30 3.64 -8.02
CA SER A 127 -5.35 3.75 -7.00
C SER A 127 -5.51 2.49 -6.13
N VAL A 128 -5.11 1.32 -6.64
CA VAL A 128 -5.13 0.06 -5.86
C VAL A 128 -3.94 -0.05 -4.90
N TYR A 129 -2.83 0.64 -5.16
CA TYR A 129 -1.62 0.61 -4.33
C TYR A 129 -1.48 1.80 -3.36
N ASP A 130 -2.20 2.89 -3.61
CA ASP A 130 -2.36 4.02 -2.67
C ASP A 130 -3.35 3.69 -1.54
#